data_AF-A0A060VR07-F1
#
_entry.id   AF-A0A060VR07-F1
#
_cell.length_a   1.000
_cell.length_b   1.000
_cell.length_c   1.000
_cell.angle_alpha   90.00
_cell.angle_beta   90.00
_cell.angle_gamma   90.00
#
_symmetry.space_group_name_H-M   'P 1'
#
loop_
_entity.id
_entity.type
_entity.pdbx_description
1 polymer ?
#
loop_
_entity_poly.entity_id
_entity_poly.type
_entity_poly.pdbx_seq_one_letter_code
_entity_poly.pdbx_strand_id
1 'polypeptide(L)'
;MTCLHCPLQHESASGKTIVEDSQPPTCGSPTATEKDILRYYYYIRNGIDTEHVAAMEDSWLENVLDLVPTHLKRLTRTIELLSDEMKEDYLLSVKKAIVDFVLRDPRENDEDKVKDVPPHRVEMEVVPKPWNKSFLHAQKRMRDKLHSINPTMLSVLDLWHVSFK
;
A
#
# COMPACT_ATOMS: atom_id res chain seq x y z
N MET A 1 41.36 5.40 13.03
CA MET A 1 41.51 6.23 14.24
C MET A 1 41.65 7.68 13.79
N THR A 2 40.92 8.58 14.47
CA THR A 2 40.95 10.06 14.42
C THR A 2 40.66 10.71 13.06
N CYS A 3 39.43 11.15 12.76
CA CYS A 3 38.67 12.32 13.27
C CYS A 3 39.28 13.69 12.97
N LEU A 4 38.36 14.62 12.65
CA LEU A 4 38.44 16.08 12.58
C LEU A 4 38.78 16.63 11.19
N HIS A 5 38.19 17.72 10.70
CA HIS A 5 36.97 18.48 10.95
C HIS A 5 36.97 19.51 9.80
N CYS A 6 35.81 19.83 9.23
CA CYS A 6 35.66 20.78 8.13
C CYS A 6 36.12 22.19 8.52
N PRO A 7 36.54 23.03 7.54
CA PRO A 7 35.79 24.28 7.39
C PRO A 7 35.61 24.78 5.94
N LEU A 8 34.36 25.13 5.63
CA LEU A 8 33.85 26.37 4.99
C LEU A 8 34.77 27.19 4.07
N GLN A 9 34.31 27.43 2.84
CA GLN A 9 34.11 28.73 2.14
C GLN A 9 33.70 28.42 0.68
N HIS A 10 32.97 29.20 -0.13
CA HIS A 10 31.90 30.21 -0.08
C HIS A 10 31.78 30.72 -1.54
N GLU A 11 30.57 30.93 -2.09
CA GLU A 11 30.21 31.98 -3.08
C GLU A 11 28.68 31.87 -3.37
N SER A 12 27.84 32.82 -2.95
CA SER A 12 27.46 34.10 -3.62
C SER A 12 26.53 33.88 -4.84
N ALA A 13 25.40 34.57 -5.09
CA ALA A 13 24.67 35.67 -4.45
C ALA A 13 23.27 35.85 -5.11
N SER A 14 22.46 36.75 -4.54
CA SER A 14 21.21 37.39 -5.05
C SER A 14 19.90 36.67 -4.70
N GLY A 15 18.97 37.18 -3.89
CA GLY A 15 18.77 38.52 -3.35
C GLY A 15 17.28 38.86 -3.43
N LYS A 16 16.53 38.69 -2.33
CA LYS A 16 15.40 39.57 -1.92
C LYS A 16 14.87 39.15 -0.54
N THR A 17 14.97 40.10 0.36
CA THR A 17 14.56 40.13 1.76
C THR A 17 13.04 39.99 1.93
N ILE A 18 12.62 39.05 2.77
CA ILE A 18 11.38 39.12 3.54
C ILE A 18 11.78 38.99 5.01
N VAL A 19 11.27 39.91 5.81
CA VAL A 19 11.62 40.20 7.20
C VAL A 19 11.47 38.96 8.08
N GLU A 20 12.55 38.70 8.81
CA GLU A 20 12.69 37.74 9.89
C GLU A 20 12.02 38.30 11.15
N ASP A 21 10.92 37.68 11.58
CA ASP A 21 10.48 37.73 12.98
C ASP A 21 11.03 36.47 13.66
N SER A 22 12.27 36.58 14.11
CA SER A 22 12.96 35.58 14.92
C SER A 22 12.44 35.64 16.35
N GLN A 23 11.34 34.93 16.60
CA GLN A 23 10.90 34.59 17.95
C GLN A 23 11.51 33.23 18.34
N PRO A 24 12.16 33.09 19.52
CA PRO A 24 12.65 31.80 20.02
C PRO A 24 11.54 30.73 19.98
N PRO A 25 11.85 29.42 19.86
CA PRO A 25 10.84 28.36 19.85
C PRO A 25 10.18 28.38 21.22
N THR A 26 9.11 29.15 21.30
CA THR A 26 8.25 29.22 22.46
C THR A 26 7.67 27.82 22.54
N CYS A 27 7.83 27.20 23.70
CA CYS A 27 7.08 26.03 24.13
C CYS A 27 5.59 26.41 24.09
N GLY A 28 5.03 26.42 22.88
CA GLY A 28 3.64 26.73 22.62
C GLY A 28 2.83 25.53 23.06
N SER A 29 1.84 25.76 23.90
CA SER A 29 0.83 24.75 24.17
C SER A 29 0.31 24.21 22.84
N PRO A 30 0.21 22.87 22.64
CA PRO A 30 -0.19 22.32 21.36
C PRO A 30 -1.55 22.87 20.94
N THR A 31 -1.66 23.16 19.64
CA THR A 31 -2.90 23.60 18.99
C THR A 31 -4.00 22.54 19.19
N ALA A 32 -5.27 22.93 19.02
CA ALA A 32 -6.39 22.02 19.18
C ALA A 32 -6.25 20.78 18.28
N THR A 33 -5.86 20.98 17.03
CA THR A 33 -5.61 19.91 16.06
C THR A 33 -4.48 18.98 16.49
N GLU A 34 -3.35 19.52 16.97
CA GLU A 34 -2.23 18.69 17.47
C GLU A 34 -2.63 17.86 18.69
N LYS A 35 -3.44 18.43 19.59
CA LYS A 35 -3.99 17.70 20.75
C LYS A 35 -4.91 16.57 20.31
N ASP A 36 -5.73 16.77 19.30
CA ASP A 36 -6.62 15.75 18.76
C ASP A 36 -5.84 14.63 18.05
N ILE A 37 -4.80 14.97 17.29
CA ILE A 37 -3.88 14.00 16.69
C ILE A 37 -3.18 13.17 17.77
N LEU A 38 -2.66 13.82 18.81
CA LEU A 38 -2.00 13.13 19.92
C LEU A 38 -2.97 12.20 20.67
N ARG A 39 -4.20 12.67 20.92
CA ARG A 39 -5.25 11.88 21.56
C ARG A 39 -5.62 10.66 20.70
N TYR A 40 -5.72 10.84 19.39
CA TYR A 40 -5.98 9.77 18.42
C TYR A 40 -4.91 8.67 18.48
N TYR A 41 -3.62 9.03 18.39
CA TYR A 41 -2.53 8.05 18.51
C TYR A 41 -2.48 7.39 19.89
N TYR A 42 -2.79 8.14 20.94
CA TYR A 42 -2.86 7.61 22.30
C TYR A 42 -3.92 6.51 22.42
N TYR A 43 -5.12 6.71 21.84
CA TYR A 43 -6.18 5.71 21.87
C TYR A 43 -5.85 4.46 21.08
N ILE A 44 -5.24 4.60 19.90
CA ILE A 44 -4.79 3.42 19.13
C ILE A 44 -3.78 2.60 19.93
N ARG A 45 -2.84 3.25 20.62
CA ARG A 45 -1.74 2.56 21.29
C ARG A 45 -2.09 2.01 22.67
N ASN A 46 -2.87 2.76 23.46
CA ASN A 46 -3.15 2.45 24.87
C ASN A 46 -4.64 2.43 25.23
N GLY A 47 -5.52 2.98 24.38
CA GLY A 47 -6.94 3.14 24.70
C GLY A 47 -7.81 1.93 24.34
N ILE A 48 -7.32 1.04 23.49
CA ILE A 48 -8.02 -0.19 23.11
C ILE A 48 -7.28 -1.38 23.68
N ASP A 49 -7.97 -2.11 24.55
CA ASP A 49 -7.46 -3.36 25.07
C ASP A 49 -7.47 -4.45 23.99
N THR A 50 -6.36 -5.17 23.87
CA THR A 50 -6.17 -6.23 22.88
C THR A 50 -6.95 -7.50 23.22
N GLU A 51 -7.38 -7.68 24.48
CA GLU A 51 -8.15 -8.87 24.87
C GLU A 51 -9.55 -8.93 24.24
N HIS A 52 -10.14 -7.79 23.89
CA HIS A 52 -11.49 -7.73 23.32
C HIS A 52 -11.48 -7.54 21.80
N VAL A 53 -10.30 -7.38 21.21
CA VAL A 53 -10.14 -7.27 19.75
C VAL A 53 -9.96 -8.67 19.18
N ALA A 54 -10.83 -9.05 18.25
CA ALA A 54 -10.70 -10.32 17.56
C ALA A 54 -9.36 -10.37 16.82
N ALA A 55 -8.54 -11.38 17.14
CA ALA A 55 -7.31 -11.65 16.42
C ALA A 55 -7.58 -12.07 14.97
N MET A 56 -6.56 -12.00 14.13
CA MET A 56 -6.62 -12.53 12.77
C MET A 56 -6.89 -14.05 12.82
N GLU A 57 -7.82 -14.53 12.00
CA GLU A 57 -8.13 -15.96 11.91
C GLU A 57 -7.01 -16.72 11.19
N ASP A 58 -6.55 -17.84 11.76
CA ASP A 58 -5.46 -18.63 11.17
C ASP A 58 -5.81 -19.15 9.77
N SER A 59 -7.09 -19.46 9.52
CA SER A 59 -7.59 -19.89 8.21
C SER A 59 -7.34 -18.85 7.11
N TRP A 60 -7.35 -17.56 7.45
CA TRP A 60 -7.08 -16.50 6.48
C TRP A 60 -5.62 -16.47 6.09
N LEU A 61 -4.73 -16.67 7.07
CA LEU A 61 -3.29 -16.75 6.81
C LEU A 61 -2.95 -17.99 5.98
N GLU A 62 -3.56 -19.14 6.29
CA GLU A 62 -3.42 -20.37 5.50
C GLU A 62 -3.83 -20.16 4.04
N ASN A 63 -4.98 -19.52 3.80
CA ASN A 63 -5.45 -19.21 2.44
C ASN A 63 -4.45 -18.31 1.68
N VAL A 64 -3.82 -17.35 2.35
CA VAL A 64 -2.78 -16.50 1.75
C VAL A 64 -1.54 -17.33 1.41
N LEU A 65 -1.11 -18.21 2.31
CA LEU A 65 0.05 -19.08 2.09
C LEU A 65 -0.19 -20.12 0.99
N ASP A 66 -1.43 -20.49 0.72
CA ASP A 66 -1.79 -21.38 -0.40
C ASP A 66 -1.62 -20.72 -1.78
N LEU A 67 -1.69 -19.39 -1.85
CA LEU A 67 -1.38 -18.64 -3.06
C LEU A 67 0.14 -18.58 -3.35
N VAL A 68 0.98 -18.87 -2.36
CA VAL A 68 2.44 -18.80 -2.50
C VAL A 68 2.97 -20.03 -3.24
N PRO A 69 3.72 -19.86 -4.35
CA PRO A 69 4.34 -20.96 -5.06
C PRO A 69 5.25 -21.83 -4.18
N THR A 70 5.22 -23.15 -4.40
CA THR A 70 5.94 -24.14 -3.58
C THR A 70 7.45 -23.89 -3.45
N HIS A 71 8.11 -23.38 -4.50
CA HIS A 71 9.53 -23.08 -4.48
C HIS A 71 9.91 -21.92 -3.53
N LEU A 72 8.97 -21.01 -3.25
CA LEU A 72 9.12 -19.92 -2.30
C LEU A 72 8.79 -20.33 -0.86
N LYS A 73 8.00 -21.39 -0.66
CA LYS A 73 7.66 -21.93 0.67
C LYS A 73 8.89 -22.43 1.45
N ARG A 74 10.04 -22.63 0.79
CA ARG A 74 11.32 -22.95 1.42
C ARG A 74 11.89 -21.78 2.26
N LEU A 75 11.44 -20.55 2.03
CA LEU A 75 11.89 -19.35 2.76
C LEU A 75 11.16 -19.20 4.11
N THR A 76 11.17 -20.25 4.94
CA THR A 76 10.34 -20.37 6.15
C THR A 76 10.51 -19.17 7.09
N ARG A 77 11.74 -18.74 7.35
CA ARG A 77 12.00 -17.56 8.20
C ARG A 77 11.39 -16.27 7.66
N THR A 78 11.46 -16.07 6.34
CA THR A 78 10.84 -14.88 5.71
C THR A 78 9.33 -14.96 5.79
N ILE A 79 8.76 -16.16 5.61
CA ILE A 79 7.32 -16.39 5.72
C ILE A 79 6.83 -16.13 7.14
N GLU A 80 7.54 -16.61 8.16
CA GLU A 80 7.22 -16.35 9.57
C GLU A 80 7.24 -14.84 9.87
N LEU A 81 8.31 -14.14 9.49
CA LEU A 81 8.42 -12.69 9.71
C LEU A 81 7.29 -11.90 9.02
N LEU A 82 6.96 -12.24 7.78
CA LEU A 82 5.86 -11.59 7.05
C LEU A 82 4.49 -11.96 7.64
N SER A 83 4.34 -13.17 8.15
CA SER A 83 3.10 -13.60 8.80
C SER A 83 2.86 -12.83 10.10
N ASP A 84 3.91 -12.61 10.88
CA ASP A 84 3.86 -11.79 12.10
C ASP A 84 3.55 -10.33 11.75
N GLU A 85 4.22 -9.77 10.72
CA GLU A 85 3.93 -8.41 10.22
C GLU A 85 2.47 -8.27 9.79
N MET A 86 1.92 -9.23 9.05
CA MET A 86 0.51 -9.23 8.65
C MET A 86 -0.44 -9.25 9.86
N LYS A 87 -0.13 -10.03 10.90
CA LYS A 87 -0.96 -10.10 12.12
C LYS A 87 -0.94 -8.77 12.88
N GLU A 88 0.22 -8.15 13.02
CA GLU A 88 0.38 -6.85 13.66
C GLU A 88 -0.32 -5.74 12.87
N ASP A 89 -0.16 -5.72 11.54
CA ASP A 89 -0.82 -4.76 10.66
C ASP A 89 -2.35 -4.89 10.70
N TYR A 90 -2.86 -6.13 10.75
CA TYR A 90 -4.28 -6.39 10.94
C TYR A 90 -4.77 -5.81 12.27
N LEU A 91 -4.09 -6.12 13.37
CA LEU A 91 -4.47 -5.65 14.70
C LEU A 91 -4.45 -4.12 14.78
N LEU A 92 -3.41 -3.48 14.24
CA LEU A 92 -3.30 -2.03 14.18
C LEU A 92 -4.43 -1.42 13.34
N SER A 93 -4.76 -2.03 12.21
CA SER A 93 -5.84 -1.59 11.32
C SER A 93 -7.20 -1.69 11.98
N VAL A 94 -7.47 -2.76 12.73
CA VAL A 94 -8.71 -2.92 13.50
C VAL A 94 -8.81 -1.88 14.60
N LYS A 95 -7.74 -1.68 15.38
CA LYS A 95 -7.72 -0.63 16.42
C LYS A 95 -7.97 0.74 15.83
N LYS A 96 -7.33 1.05 14.70
CA LYS A 96 -7.54 2.30 13.96
C LYS A 96 -9.01 2.45 13.54
N ALA A 97 -9.60 1.43 12.93
CA ALA A 97 -11.00 1.47 12.50
C ALA A 97 -11.98 1.70 13.66
N ILE A 98 -11.71 1.12 14.83
CA ILE A 98 -12.51 1.34 16.04
C ILE A 98 -12.38 2.80 16.53
N VAL A 99 -11.15 3.33 16.62
CA VAL A 99 -10.93 4.72 17.02
C VAL A 99 -11.59 5.68 16.02
N ASP A 100 -11.41 5.43 14.72
CA ASP A 100 -12.04 6.20 13.64
C ASP A 100 -13.56 6.17 13.80
N PHE A 101 -14.16 5.01 14.07
CA PHE A 101 -15.61 4.87 14.27
C PHE A 101 -16.10 5.64 15.50
N VAL A 102 -15.41 5.55 16.63
CA VAL A 102 -15.81 6.18 17.90
C VAL A 102 -15.61 7.69 17.88
N LEU A 103 -14.54 8.18 17.25
CA LEU A 103 -14.23 9.61 17.18
C LEU A 103 -14.93 10.33 16.03
N ARG A 104 -15.61 9.59 15.15
CA ARG A 104 -16.35 10.17 14.03
C ARG A 104 -17.45 11.10 14.51
N ASP A 105 -17.50 12.32 13.98
CA ASP A 105 -18.61 13.24 14.24
C ASP A 105 -19.86 12.75 13.49
N PRO A 106 -21.02 12.54 14.16
CA PRO A 106 -22.28 12.16 13.51
C PRO A 106 -22.74 13.13 12.41
N ARG A 107 -22.22 14.36 12.40
CA ARG A 107 -22.51 15.39 11.38
C ARG A 107 -21.68 15.21 10.10
N GLU A 108 -20.60 14.43 10.15
CA GLU A 108 -19.72 14.13 9.04
C GLU A 108 -20.29 12.93 8.24
N ASN A 109 -21.18 13.24 7.29
CA ASN A 109 -21.75 12.23 6.39
C ASN A 109 -20.69 11.68 5.42
N ASP A 110 -20.68 10.36 5.18
CA ASP A 110 -19.77 9.73 4.20
C ASP A 110 -20.04 10.18 2.75
N GLU A 111 -21.12 10.91 2.52
CA GLU A 111 -21.47 11.48 1.21
C GLU A 111 -20.37 12.42 0.69
N ASP A 112 -19.60 13.07 1.56
CA ASP A 112 -18.49 13.94 1.18
C ASP A 112 -17.23 13.17 0.73
N LYS A 113 -17.19 11.83 0.93
CA LYS A 113 -16.17 10.94 0.36
C LYS A 113 -16.64 10.35 -0.96
N VAL A 114 -17.24 11.18 -1.83
CA VAL A 114 -17.42 10.82 -3.24
C VAL A 114 -16.07 10.33 -3.73
N LYS A 115 -16.00 9.04 -4.08
CA LYS A 115 -14.81 8.48 -4.74
C LYS A 115 -14.60 9.36 -5.96
N ASP A 116 -13.56 10.19 -5.94
CA ASP A 116 -13.13 10.94 -7.11
C ASP A 116 -12.64 9.90 -8.12
N VAL A 117 -13.58 9.35 -8.89
CA VAL A 117 -13.29 8.39 -9.95
C VAL A 117 -12.77 9.24 -11.10
N PRO A 118 -11.49 9.09 -11.47
CA PRO A 118 -10.95 9.83 -12.59
C PRO A 118 -11.80 9.58 -13.85
N PRO A 119 -11.93 10.55 -14.76
CA PRO A 119 -12.77 10.42 -15.96
C PRO A 119 -12.49 9.16 -16.81
N HIS A 120 -11.26 8.62 -16.76
CA HIS A 120 -10.82 7.41 -17.47
C HIS A 120 -11.14 6.09 -16.73
N ARG A 121 -11.88 6.15 -15.61
CA ARG A 121 -12.24 4.99 -14.78
C ARG A 121 -13.74 4.82 -14.61
N VAL A 122 -14.54 5.71 -15.20
CA VAL A 122 -16.01 5.72 -15.08
C VAL A 122 -16.61 4.42 -15.63
N GLU A 123 -16.01 3.87 -16.68
CA GLU A 123 -16.38 2.57 -17.26
C GLU A 123 -16.18 1.38 -16.29
N MET A 124 -15.37 1.54 -15.23
CA MET A 124 -15.16 0.51 -14.22
C MET A 124 -16.32 0.38 -13.23
N GLU A 125 -17.26 1.32 -13.18
CA GLU A 125 -18.44 1.22 -12.33
C GLU A 125 -19.62 0.53 -13.03
N VAL A 126 -19.62 0.49 -14.37
CA VAL A 126 -20.70 -0.12 -15.15
C VAL A 126 -20.72 -1.65 -14.96
N VAL A 127 -21.80 -2.20 -14.40
CA VAL A 127 -22.04 -3.64 -14.25
C VAL A 127 -23.42 -3.97 -14.83
N PRO A 128 -23.56 -4.94 -15.77
CA PRO A 128 -22.52 -5.83 -16.33
C PRO A 128 -21.57 -5.12 -17.30
N LYS A 129 -20.33 -5.60 -17.39
CA LYS A 129 -19.30 -5.01 -18.26
C LYS A 129 -19.69 -5.14 -19.75
N PRO A 130 -19.89 -4.03 -20.50
CA PRO A 130 -20.34 -4.07 -21.89
C PRO A 130 -19.42 -4.87 -22.82
N TRP A 131 -18.11 -4.83 -22.55
CA TRP A 131 -17.08 -5.50 -23.34
C TRP A 131 -16.86 -6.97 -22.98
N ASN A 132 -17.53 -7.51 -21.94
CA ASN A 132 -17.26 -8.87 -21.45
C ASN A 132 -17.46 -9.94 -22.54
N LYS A 133 -18.55 -9.84 -23.31
CA LYS A 133 -18.84 -10.77 -24.42
C LYS A 133 -17.75 -10.72 -25.50
N SER A 134 -17.33 -9.52 -25.89
CA SER A 134 -16.27 -9.30 -26.88
C SER A 134 -14.92 -9.82 -26.38
N PHE A 135 -14.59 -9.59 -25.11
CA PHE A 135 -13.39 -10.09 -24.47
C PHE A 135 -13.36 -11.62 -24.46
N LEU A 136 -14.43 -12.28 -24.02
CA LEU A 136 -14.51 -13.74 -24.00
C LEU A 136 -14.38 -14.34 -25.41
N HIS A 137 -15.02 -13.71 -26.40
CA HIS A 137 -14.90 -14.13 -27.80
C HIS A 137 -13.45 -13.98 -28.32
N ALA A 138 -12.82 -12.83 -28.08
CA ALA A 138 -11.44 -12.58 -28.46
C ALA A 138 -10.47 -13.54 -27.75
N GLN A 139 -10.65 -13.77 -26.45
CA GLN A 139 -9.86 -14.70 -25.65
C GLN A 139 -9.94 -16.13 -26.21
N LYS A 140 -11.16 -16.60 -26.55
CA LYS A 140 -11.34 -17.92 -27.17
C LYS A 140 -10.64 -17.98 -28.54
N ARG A 141 -10.83 -16.96 -29.38
CA ARG A 141 -10.18 -16.88 -30.69
C ARG A 141 -8.65 -16.87 -30.59
N MET A 142 -8.10 -16.12 -29.64
CA MET A 142 -6.65 -16.06 -29.40
C MET A 142 -6.13 -17.42 -28.90
N ARG A 143 -6.84 -18.09 -28.00
CA ARG A 143 -6.47 -19.43 -27.54
C ARG A 143 -6.31 -20.42 -28.70
N ASP A 144 -7.22 -20.39 -29.67
CA ASP A 144 -7.24 -21.35 -30.78
C ASP A 144 -6.32 -20.94 -31.95
N LYS A 145 -6.14 -19.63 -32.18
CA LYS A 145 -5.48 -19.10 -33.40
C LYS A 145 -4.16 -18.39 -33.16
N LEU A 146 -3.75 -18.16 -31.91
CA LEU A 146 -2.50 -17.46 -31.62
C LEU A 146 -1.33 -18.45 -31.63
N HIS A 147 -0.78 -18.67 -32.83
CA HIS A 147 0.33 -19.60 -33.06
C HIS A 147 1.64 -19.20 -32.38
N SER A 148 1.79 -17.97 -31.90
CA SER A 148 2.95 -17.53 -31.10
C SER A 148 3.05 -18.24 -29.74
N ILE A 149 1.95 -18.83 -29.26
CA ILE A 149 1.91 -19.66 -28.04
C ILE A 149 1.79 -21.15 -28.41
N ASN A 150 1.81 -21.50 -29.69
CA ASN A 150 1.79 -22.89 -30.11
C ASN A 150 3.11 -23.54 -29.68
N PRO A 151 3.08 -24.62 -28.88
CA PRO A 151 4.30 -25.27 -28.36
C PRO A 151 5.25 -25.68 -29.49
N THR A 152 4.75 -26.03 -30.68
CA THR A 152 5.57 -26.34 -31.85
C THR A 152 6.34 -25.11 -32.36
N MET A 153 5.71 -23.94 -32.42
CA MET A 153 6.39 -22.70 -32.82
C MET A 153 7.42 -22.25 -31.79
N LEU A 154 7.14 -22.46 -30.49
CA LEU A 154 8.10 -22.26 -29.41
C LEU A 154 9.29 -23.20 -29.52
N SER A 155 9.07 -24.50 -29.82
CA SER A 155 10.16 -25.46 -30.04
C SER A 155 11.01 -25.11 -31.25
N VAL A 156 10.42 -24.61 -32.35
CA VAL A 156 11.19 -24.15 -33.52
C VAL A 156 12.03 -22.92 -33.18
N LEU A 157 11.49 -21.98 -32.40
CA LEU A 157 12.22 -20.81 -31.94
C LEU A 157 13.39 -21.19 -31.02
N ASP A 158 13.16 -22.14 -30.10
CA ASP A 158 14.18 -22.66 -29.21
C ASP A 158 15.29 -23.40 -29.98
N LEU A 159 14.91 -24.23 -30.96
CA LEU A 159 15.85 -24.90 -31.86
C LEU A 159 16.73 -23.90 -32.59
N TRP A 160 16.15 -22.79 -33.08
CA TRP A 160 16.93 -21.73 -33.74
C TRP A 160 17.94 -21.09 -32.79
N HIS A 161 17.53 -20.78 -31.56
CA HIS A 161 18.42 -20.23 -30.53
C HIS A 161 19.57 -21.17 -30.13
N VAL A 162 19.34 -22.49 -30.15
CA VAL A 162 20.38 -23.49 -29.85
C VAL A 162 21.31 -23.72 -31.04
N SER A 163 20.78 -23.69 -32.27
CA SER A 163 21.51 -24.10 -33.47
C SER A 163 22.29 -22.98 -34.15
N PHE A 164 21.90 -21.72 -33.96
CA PHE A 164 22.46 -20.57 -34.68
C PHE A 164 23.00 -19.45 -33.78
N LYS A 165 23.40 -19.80 -32.56
CA LYS A 165 24.15 -18.92 -31.65
C LYS A 165 25.64 -19.26 -31.72
#